data_AF-A0A9X3XBY1-F1
#
_entry.id   AF-A0A9X3XBY1-F1
#
_cell.length_a   1.000
_cell.length_b   1.000
_cell.length_c   1.000
_cell.angle_alpha   90.00
_cell.angle_beta   90.00
_cell.angle_gamma   90.00
#
_symmetry.space_group_name_H-M   'P 1'
#
loop_
_entity.id
_entity.type
_entity.pdbx_description
1 polymer ?
#
loop_
_entity_poly.entity_id
_entity_poly.type
_entity_poly.pdbx_seq_one_letter_code
_entity_poly.pdbx_strand_id
1 'polypeptide(L)'
;MARSQEYIKKRKGTLGLCLTLFVDAGLERAQQRFANLNRFAVRPNNSLGLLYDHRDELANLTRAVVRDVVLFHKLADGEKTSVAGGSNKLFALASIHAATKTLLAGFSGSFETARPIAVEFWTEVTRVMPLWNEGGLGKVRAAELREKYVHGHAVALEALGRAGNALLRERREDWKSLLAASGRSTGPARARAGRGALW
;
A
#
# COMPACT_ATOMS: atom_id res chain seq x y z
N MET A 1 2.53 9.54 -32.35
CA MET A 1 1.28 9.71 -33.12
C MET A 1 0.50 8.41 -33.08
N ALA A 2 -0.70 8.37 -32.49
CA ALA A 2 -1.59 7.23 -32.63
C ALA A 2 -2.14 7.21 -34.06
N ARG A 3 -1.95 6.10 -34.80
CA ARG A 3 -2.68 5.88 -36.06
C ARG A 3 -3.98 5.18 -35.69
N SER A 4 -5.09 5.92 -35.59
CA SER A 4 -6.42 5.31 -35.53
C SER A 4 -6.81 4.92 -36.96
N GLN A 5 -6.79 3.62 -37.25
CA GLN A 5 -7.48 3.07 -38.42
C GLN A 5 -8.91 2.75 -37.95
N GLU A 6 -9.87 3.62 -38.28
CA GLU A 6 -11.29 3.35 -38.02
C GLU A 6 -11.82 2.36 -39.06
N TYR A 7 -11.96 1.09 -38.66
CA TYR A 7 -12.74 0.11 -39.42
C TYR A 7 -14.18 0.09 -38.87
N ILE A 8 -15.04 0.96 -39.39
CA ILE A 8 -16.47 0.99 -38.99
C ILE A 8 -17.33 0.55 -40.18
N LYS A 9 -17.67 -0.74 -40.24
CA LYS A 9 -18.78 -1.24 -41.05
C LYS A 9 -20.03 -1.31 -40.15
N LYS A 10 -20.73 -0.19 -39.99
CA LYS A 10 -21.99 -0.13 -39.21
C LYS A 10 -23.08 -0.95 -39.91
N ARG A 11 -23.48 -2.09 -39.33
CA ARG A 11 -24.78 -2.72 -39.59
C ARG A 11 -25.81 -2.14 -38.63
N LYS A 12 -27.00 -1.77 -39.12
CA LYS A 12 -28.12 -1.31 -38.28
C LYS A 12 -28.52 -2.44 -37.31
N GLY A 13 -28.61 -2.14 -36.02
CA GLY A 13 -29.12 -3.04 -34.99
C GLY A 13 -28.09 -3.86 -34.20
N THR A 14 -26.78 -3.64 -34.37
CA THR A 14 -25.74 -4.40 -33.65
C THR A 14 -25.06 -3.53 -32.59
N LEU A 15 -24.89 -4.04 -31.37
CA LEU A 15 -24.05 -3.42 -30.34
C LEU A 15 -22.61 -3.36 -30.87
N GLY A 16 -22.10 -2.17 -31.16
CA GLY A 16 -20.75 -1.99 -31.72
C GLY A 16 -19.71 -1.95 -30.60
N LEU A 17 -18.78 -2.91 -30.60
CA LEU A 17 -17.59 -2.85 -29.76
C LEU A 17 -16.53 -2.00 -30.47
N CYS A 18 -16.09 -0.92 -29.83
CA CYS A 18 -14.94 -0.14 -30.31
C CYS A 18 -13.65 -0.79 -29.80
N LEU A 19 -12.79 -1.24 -30.72
CA LEU A 19 -11.45 -1.70 -30.41
C LEU A 19 -10.45 -0.60 -30.75
N THR A 20 -9.79 -0.02 -29.75
CA THR A 20 -8.67 0.91 -29.96
C THR A 20 -7.36 0.17 -29.78
N LEU A 21 -6.61 -0.01 -30.87
CA LEU A 21 -5.26 -0.59 -30.84
C LEU A 21 -4.22 0.52 -30.76
N PHE A 22 -3.21 0.30 -29.94
CA PHE A 22 -2.09 1.20 -29.79
C PHE A 22 -0.80 0.50 -30.13
N VAL A 23 0.11 1.21 -30.78
CA VAL A 23 1.49 0.74 -30.95
C VAL A 23 2.15 0.68 -29.57
N ASP A 24 2.85 -0.43 -29.30
CA ASP A 24 3.63 -0.58 -28.09
C ASP A 24 4.71 0.51 -28.04
N ALA A 25 4.79 1.16 -26.88
CA ALA A 25 5.75 2.22 -26.62
C ALA A 25 6.41 2.02 -25.24
N GLY A 26 6.40 0.78 -24.74
CA GLY A 26 6.89 0.41 -23.42
C GLY A 26 5.81 0.36 -22.36
N LEU A 27 6.10 -0.40 -21.29
CA LEU A 27 5.19 -0.70 -20.20
C LEU A 27 4.62 0.54 -19.51
N GLU A 28 5.48 1.51 -19.17
CA GLU A 28 5.07 2.73 -18.47
C GLU A 28 4.04 3.54 -19.29
N ARG A 29 4.29 3.70 -20.60
CA ARG A 29 3.36 4.38 -21.51
C ARG A 29 2.07 3.58 -21.71
N ALA A 30 2.12 2.25 -21.67
CA ALA A 30 0.93 1.41 -21.71
C ALA A 30 0.09 1.56 -20.43
N GLN A 31 0.73 1.55 -19.25
CA GLN A 31 0.08 1.77 -17.96
C GLN A 31 -0.56 3.16 -17.85
N GLN A 32 0.15 4.23 -18.24
CA GLN A 32 -0.42 5.57 -18.23
C GLN A 32 -1.60 5.70 -19.21
N ARG A 33 -1.52 5.06 -20.39
CA ARG A 33 -2.65 4.99 -21.34
C ARG A 33 -3.85 4.27 -20.73
N PHE A 34 -3.64 3.14 -20.06
CA PHE A 34 -4.69 2.43 -19.33
C PHE A 34 -5.34 3.33 -18.27
N ALA A 35 -4.54 4.01 -17.45
CA ALA A 35 -5.05 4.92 -16.43
C ALA A 35 -5.87 6.08 -17.04
N ASN A 36 -5.40 6.64 -18.16
CA ASN A 36 -6.10 7.73 -18.85
C ASN A 36 -7.44 7.30 -19.46
N LEU A 37 -7.49 6.14 -20.13
CA LEU A 37 -8.72 5.60 -20.72
C LEU A 37 -9.78 5.32 -19.64
N ASN A 38 -9.35 4.73 -18.53
CA ASN A 38 -10.25 4.32 -17.45
C ASN A 38 -10.63 5.46 -16.49
N ARG A 39 -10.04 6.66 -16.61
CA ARG A 39 -10.38 7.79 -15.73
C ARG A 39 -11.86 8.21 -15.83
N PHE A 40 -12.48 8.03 -17.00
CA PHE A 40 -13.84 8.49 -17.27
C PHE A 40 -14.82 7.39 -17.70
N ALA A 41 -14.33 6.30 -18.33
CA ALA A 41 -15.20 5.24 -18.85
C ALA A 41 -15.67 4.27 -17.76
N VAL A 42 -14.75 3.79 -16.91
CA VAL A 42 -15.02 3.00 -15.70
C VAL A 42 -13.83 3.21 -14.76
N ARG A 43 -14.05 3.83 -13.60
CA ARG A 43 -12.95 4.10 -12.66
C ARG A 43 -12.32 2.77 -12.24
N PRO A 44 -11.01 2.57 -12.45
CA PRO A 44 -10.34 1.38 -11.95
C PRO A 44 -10.36 1.38 -10.43
N ASN A 45 -10.19 0.22 -9.82
CA ASN A 45 -10.10 0.12 -8.37
C ASN A 45 -8.95 1.00 -7.84
N ASN A 46 -9.03 1.45 -6.58
CA ASN A 46 -8.09 2.43 -6.04
C ASN A 46 -6.61 1.99 -6.17
N SER A 47 -6.32 0.70 -5.96
CA SER A 47 -4.96 0.13 -6.09
C SER A 47 -4.42 0.21 -7.53
N LEU A 48 -5.22 -0.13 -8.54
CA LEU A 48 -4.81 -0.05 -9.95
C LEU A 48 -4.58 1.39 -10.41
N GLY A 49 -5.39 2.34 -9.92
CA GLY A 49 -5.17 3.76 -10.15
C GLY A 49 -3.81 4.21 -9.61
N LEU A 50 -3.50 3.85 -8.36
CA LEU A 50 -2.22 4.14 -7.71
C LEU A 50 -1.03 3.44 -8.38
N LEU A 51 -1.24 2.24 -8.93
CA LEU A 51 -0.20 1.47 -9.58
C LEU A 51 0.19 2.04 -10.95
N TYR A 52 -0.74 2.64 -11.67
CA TYR A 52 -0.55 3.01 -13.08
C TYR A 52 -0.63 4.51 -13.40
N ASP A 53 -1.18 5.36 -12.53
CA ASP A 53 -1.15 6.81 -12.74
C ASP A 53 0.17 7.39 -12.21
N HIS A 54 1.08 7.73 -13.12
CA HIS A 54 2.42 8.26 -12.82
C HIS A 54 2.43 9.77 -12.56
N ARG A 55 1.29 10.44 -12.66
CA ARG A 55 1.16 11.89 -12.44
C ARG A 55 0.95 12.26 -10.98
N ASP A 56 0.50 11.32 -10.16
CA ASP A 56 0.26 11.56 -8.74
C ASP A 56 1.56 11.34 -7.96
N GLU A 57 2.13 12.43 -7.43
CA GLU A 57 3.36 12.40 -6.64
C GLU A 57 3.23 11.52 -5.38
N LEU A 58 2.06 11.48 -4.75
CA LEU A 58 1.83 10.64 -3.58
C LEU A 58 1.70 9.17 -3.96
N ALA A 59 1.13 8.87 -5.13
CA ALA A 59 1.13 7.51 -5.69
C ALA A 59 2.55 7.07 -6.09
N ASN A 60 3.35 7.97 -6.69
CA ASN A 60 4.78 7.75 -6.95
C ASN A 60 5.53 7.44 -5.66
N LEU A 61 5.26 8.21 -4.61
CA LEU A 61 5.88 8.04 -3.30
C LEU A 61 5.50 6.71 -2.66
N THR A 62 4.22 6.34 -2.73
CA THR A 62 3.75 5.05 -2.22
C THR A 62 4.44 3.90 -2.94
N ARG A 63 4.58 3.96 -4.27
CA ARG A 63 5.29 2.94 -5.04
C ARG A 63 6.77 2.87 -4.68
N ALA A 64 7.41 4.03 -4.45
CA ALA A 64 8.77 4.07 -3.94
C ALA A 64 8.88 3.40 -2.55
N VAL A 65 7.96 3.69 -1.63
CA VAL A 65 7.89 3.05 -0.31
C VAL A 65 7.72 1.53 -0.42
N VAL A 66 6.78 1.06 -1.25
CA VAL A 66 6.56 -0.39 -1.45
C VAL A 66 7.78 -1.06 -2.07
N ARG A 67 8.48 -0.39 -3.00
CA ARG A 67 9.70 -0.93 -3.62
C ARG A 67 10.88 -0.95 -2.66
N ASP A 68 11.09 0.13 -1.92
CA ASP A 68 12.32 0.36 -1.16
C ASP A 68 12.26 -0.25 0.26
N VAL A 69 11.06 -0.44 0.83
CA VAL A 69 10.87 -1.15 2.09
C VAL A 69 10.77 -2.65 1.81
N VAL A 70 11.82 -3.40 2.13
CA VAL A 70 11.98 -4.85 1.82
C VAL A 70 10.73 -5.67 2.16
N LEU A 71 10.13 -5.42 3.31
CA LEU A 71 8.97 -6.17 3.77
C LEU A 71 7.71 -5.86 2.95
N PHE A 72 7.47 -4.58 2.64
CA PHE A 72 6.36 -4.19 1.79
C PHE A 72 6.54 -4.70 0.36
N HIS A 73 7.77 -4.69 -0.17
CA HIS A 73 8.04 -5.24 -1.51
C HIS A 73 7.58 -6.70 -1.62
N LYS A 74 7.82 -7.49 -0.57
CA LYS A 74 7.42 -8.90 -0.52
C LYS A 74 5.92 -9.08 -0.26
N LEU A 75 5.37 -8.33 0.69
CA LEU A 75 4.04 -8.59 1.26
C LEU A 75 2.93 -7.67 0.73
N ALA A 76 3.21 -6.71 -0.15
CA ALA A 76 2.19 -5.86 -0.76
C ALA A 76 1.54 -6.52 -1.99
N ASP A 77 0.22 -6.37 -2.08
CA ASP A 77 -0.58 -6.63 -3.27
C ASP A 77 -0.80 -5.30 -4.03
N GLY A 78 -0.21 -5.19 -5.22
CA GLY A 78 -0.25 -3.97 -6.04
C GLY A 78 -1.59 -3.71 -6.72
N GLU A 79 -2.35 -4.76 -7.02
CA GLU A 79 -3.47 -4.70 -7.97
C GLU A 79 -4.83 -4.73 -7.26
N LYS A 80 -4.91 -5.42 -6.12
CA LYS A 80 -6.17 -5.59 -5.40
C LYS A 80 -6.37 -4.50 -4.36
N THR A 81 -7.61 -4.06 -4.18
CA THR A 81 -8.00 -3.12 -3.11
C THR A 81 -8.07 -3.76 -1.73
N SER A 82 -8.29 -5.08 -1.69
CA SER A 82 -8.24 -5.90 -0.50
C SER A 82 -7.52 -7.20 -0.79
N VAL A 83 -6.73 -7.67 0.15
CA VAL A 83 -5.99 -8.92 0.00
C VAL A 83 -6.96 -10.12 0.09
N ALA A 84 -6.94 -11.00 -0.91
CA ALA A 84 -7.78 -12.21 -0.91
C ALA A 84 -7.45 -13.15 0.26
N GLY A 85 -8.43 -13.89 0.80
CA GLY A 85 -8.26 -14.75 1.99
C GLY A 85 -7.07 -15.71 1.90
N GLY A 86 -6.87 -16.39 0.77
CA GLY A 86 -5.74 -17.31 0.55
C GLY A 86 -4.42 -16.68 0.12
N SER A 87 -4.35 -15.35 -0.08
CA SER A 87 -3.15 -14.68 -0.56
C SER A 87 -2.03 -14.67 0.48
N ASN A 88 -0.79 -14.80 0.01
CA ASN A 88 0.43 -14.62 0.80
C ASN A 88 0.82 -13.15 0.98
N LYS A 89 0.01 -12.21 0.48
CA LYS A 89 0.16 -10.78 0.72
C LYS A 89 -0.46 -10.42 2.07
N LEU A 90 0.08 -9.39 2.71
CA LEU A 90 -0.39 -8.88 4.00
C LEU A 90 -1.18 -7.58 3.81
N PHE A 91 -0.71 -6.69 2.96
CA PHE A 91 -1.31 -5.37 2.74
C PHE A 91 -1.62 -5.13 1.26
N ALA A 92 -2.69 -4.39 0.98
CA ALA A 92 -2.95 -3.84 -0.34
C ALA A 92 -2.16 -2.53 -0.52
N LEU A 93 -1.78 -2.20 -1.76
CA LEU A 93 -1.13 -0.94 -2.11
C LEU A 93 -1.94 0.27 -1.63
N ALA A 94 -3.27 0.22 -1.78
CA ALA A 94 -4.17 1.25 -1.29
C ALA A 94 -4.09 1.48 0.23
N SER A 95 -3.85 0.43 1.02
CA SER A 95 -3.68 0.54 2.48
C SER A 95 -2.37 1.24 2.83
N ILE A 96 -1.28 0.88 2.14
CA ILE A 96 0.03 1.51 2.31
C ILE A 96 -0.02 2.98 1.86
N HIS A 97 -0.76 3.27 0.79
CA HIS A 97 -1.02 4.62 0.32
C HIS A 97 -1.74 5.47 1.36
N ALA A 98 -2.87 4.98 1.89
CA ALA A 98 -3.64 5.71 2.90
C ALA A 98 -2.81 5.98 4.17
N ALA A 99 -2.04 4.99 4.62
CA ALA A 99 -1.15 5.14 5.76
C ALA A 99 -0.02 6.15 5.50
N THR A 100 0.60 6.11 4.32
CA THR A 100 1.68 7.04 3.92
C THR A 100 1.16 8.46 3.75
N LYS A 101 -0.04 8.62 3.17
CA LYS A 101 -0.75 9.91 3.10
C LYS A 101 -0.95 10.49 4.50
N THR A 102 -1.33 9.65 5.44
CA THR A 102 -1.61 10.06 6.82
C THR A 102 -0.32 10.39 7.59
N LEU A 103 0.74 9.61 7.37
CA LEU A 103 2.09 9.88 7.88
C LEU A 103 2.60 11.26 7.46
N LEU A 104 2.34 11.66 6.22
CA LEU A 104 2.80 12.93 5.64
C LEU A 104 1.73 14.01 5.64
N ALA A 105 0.63 13.82 6.37
CA ALA A 105 -0.41 14.84 6.46
C ALA A 105 0.20 16.17 6.95
N GLY A 106 -0.03 17.25 6.20
CA GLY A 106 0.51 18.59 6.44
C GLY A 106 2.03 18.74 6.27
N PHE A 107 2.72 17.78 5.67
CA PHE A 107 4.08 17.95 5.19
C PHE A 107 4.08 18.75 3.88
N SER A 108 4.94 19.76 3.76
CA SER A 108 4.99 20.68 2.61
C SER A 108 6.27 20.55 1.77
N GLY A 109 7.09 19.51 2.00
CA GLY A 109 8.31 19.28 1.23
C GLY A 109 8.05 18.58 -0.11
N SER A 110 9.06 18.63 -0.99
CA SER A 110 9.02 17.95 -2.30
C SER A 110 9.07 16.43 -2.17
N PHE A 111 8.75 15.72 -3.25
CA PHE A 111 8.91 14.26 -3.34
C PHE A 111 10.30 13.78 -2.87
N GLU A 112 11.38 14.46 -3.29
CA GLU A 112 12.76 14.11 -2.92
C GLU A 112 13.03 14.21 -1.42
N THR A 113 12.31 15.09 -0.73
CA THR A 113 12.39 15.20 0.75
C THR A 113 11.46 14.23 1.46
N ALA A 114 10.27 13.98 0.90
CA ALA A 114 9.27 13.10 1.48
C ALA A 114 9.67 11.61 1.43
N ARG A 115 10.31 11.20 0.32
CA ARG A 115 10.72 9.82 0.07
C ARG A 115 11.64 9.23 1.14
N PRO A 116 12.81 9.82 1.46
CA PRO A 116 13.70 9.26 2.46
C PRO A 116 13.01 9.15 3.83
N ILE A 117 12.23 10.15 4.23
CA ILE A 117 11.49 10.16 5.49
C ILE A 117 10.48 9.01 5.56
N ALA A 118 9.66 8.85 4.51
CA ALA A 118 8.65 7.80 4.48
C ALA A 118 9.27 6.40 4.44
N VAL A 119 10.30 6.19 3.61
CA VAL A 119 11.01 4.91 3.51
C VAL A 119 11.67 4.55 4.84
N GLU A 120 12.34 5.50 5.48
CA GLU A 120 13.00 5.29 6.77
C GLU A 120 11.97 4.96 7.85
N PHE A 121 10.89 5.73 7.96
CA PHE A 121 9.81 5.47 8.92
C PHE A 121 9.23 4.06 8.76
N TRP A 122 8.85 3.67 7.55
CA TRP A 122 8.25 2.36 7.32
C TRP A 122 9.25 1.21 7.48
N THR A 123 10.53 1.45 7.18
CA THR A 123 11.60 0.48 7.46
C THR A 123 11.72 0.24 8.96
N GLU A 124 11.70 1.29 9.77
CA GLU A 124 11.76 1.17 11.23
C GLU A 124 10.50 0.50 11.81
N VAL A 125 9.31 0.85 11.33
CA VAL A 125 8.06 0.20 11.74
C VAL A 125 8.09 -1.30 11.42
N THR A 126 8.48 -1.68 10.20
CA THR A 126 8.54 -3.09 9.81
C THR A 126 9.61 -3.86 10.58
N ARG A 127 10.73 -3.21 10.95
CA ARG A 127 11.78 -3.79 11.79
C ARG A 127 11.29 -4.16 13.19
N VAL A 128 10.42 -3.34 13.80
CA VAL A 128 9.89 -3.58 15.15
C VAL A 128 8.63 -4.46 15.17
N MET A 129 8.24 -5.05 14.04
CA MET A 129 7.09 -5.95 13.91
C MET A 129 7.56 -7.39 13.63
N PRO A 130 7.82 -8.23 14.67
CA PRO A 130 8.38 -9.58 14.48
C PRO A 130 7.52 -10.47 13.60
N LEU A 131 6.20 -10.48 13.82
CA LEU A 131 5.26 -11.31 13.07
C LEU A 131 5.18 -10.93 11.59
N TRP A 132 5.38 -9.65 11.27
CA TRP A 132 5.47 -9.22 9.88
C TRP A 132 6.73 -9.77 9.22
N ASN A 133 7.88 -9.72 9.91
CA ASN A 133 9.13 -10.32 9.45
C ASN A 133 9.01 -11.83 9.25
N GLU A 134 8.38 -12.54 10.18
CA GLU A 134 8.07 -13.97 10.02
C GLU A 134 7.19 -14.24 8.81
N GLY A 135 6.20 -13.39 8.54
CA GLY A 135 5.41 -13.43 7.31
C GLY A 135 6.25 -13.20 6.06
N GLY A 136 7.18 -12.24 6.09
CA GLY A 136 8.12 -11.95 5.00
C GLY A 136 9.16 -13.05 4.75
N LEU A 137 9.42 -13.89 5.74
CA LEU A 137 10.26 -15.10 5.66
C LEU A 137 9.45 -16.35 5.30
N GLY A 138 8.13 -16.27 5.20
CA GLY A 138 7.25 -17.41 4.93
C GLY A 138 7.06 -18.36 6.12
N LYS A 139 7.48 -17.97 7.33
CA LYS A 139 7.31 -18.76 8.56
C LYS A 139 5.88 -18.74 9.08
N VAL A 140 5.17 -17.63 8.86
CA VAL A 140 3.75 -17.46 9.20
C VAL A 140 2.99 -17.06 7.94
N ARG A 141 1.80 -17.62 7.73
CA ARG A 141 0.98 -17.27 6.57
C ARG A 141 0.38 -15.88 6.74
N ALA A 142 0.42 -15.06 5.68
CA ALA A 142 -0.20 -13.75 5.73
C ALA A 142 -1.73 -13.79 5.96
N ALA A 143 -2.39 -14.89 5.57
CA ALA A 143 -3.78 -15.16 5.92
C ALA A 143 -3.99 -15.28 7.44
N GLU A 144 -3.12 -16.02 8.12
CA GLU A 144 -3.15 -16.18 9.58
C GLU A 144 -2.87 -14.86 10.29
N LEU A 145 -1.93 -14.05 9.78
CA LEU A 145 -1.67 -12.72 10.31
C LEU A 145 -2.89 -11.81 10.25
N ARG A 146 -3.67 -11.90 9.15
CA ARG A 146 -4.92 -11.15 8.98
C ARG A 146 -6.06 -11.71 9.84
N GLU A 147 -6.08 -13.01 10.12
CA GLU A 147 -7.13 -13.59 10.96
C GLU A 147 -6.91 -13.30 12.45
N LYS A 148 -5.67 -13.45 12.92
CA LYS A 148 -5.36 -13.48 14.36
C LYS A 148 -4.92 -12.14 14.95
N TYR A 149 -4.51 -11.17 14.11
CA TYR A 149 -3.88 -9.95 14.61
C TYR A 149 -4.42 -8.68 13.97
N VAL A 150 -4.70 -7.67 14.82
CA VAL A 150 -5.16 -6.34 14.38
C VAL A 150 -4.13 -5.67 13.47
N HIS A 151 -2.83 -5.84 13.74
CA HIS A 151 -1.76 -5.28 12.91
C HIS A 151 -1.61 -5.93 11.53
N GLY A 152 -2.40 -6.96 11.21
CA GLY A 152 -2.50 -7.50 9.85
C GLY A 152 -3.42 -6.68 8.93
N HIS A 153 -4.09 -5.65 9.45
CA HIS A 153 -5.13 -4.91 8.73
C HIS A 153 -4.73 -3.46 8.40
N ALA A 154 -5.41 -2.90 7.39
CA ALA A 154 -5.22 -1.53 6.94
C ALA A 154 -5.40 -0.47 8.05
N VAL A 155 -6.36 -0.69 8.97
CA VAL A 155 -6.63 0.24 10.07
C VAL A 155 -5.43 0.43 11.00
N ALA A 156 -4.70 -0.65 11.28
CA ALA A 156 -3.50 -0.58 12.10
C ALA A 156 -2.37 0.16 11.37
N LEU A 157 -2.25 -0.05 10.06
CA LEU A 157 -1.27 0.66 9.25
C LEU A 157 -1.55 2.17 9.22
N GLU A 158 -2.82 2.56 9.08
CA GLU A 158 -3.22 3.96 9.13
C GLU A 158 -2.98 4.57 10.52
N ALA A 159 -3.28 3.84 11.60
CA ALA A 159 -3.01 4.26 12.97
C ALA A 159 -1.50 4.48 13.21
N LEU A 160 -0.65 3.58 12.70
CA LEU A 160 0.80 3.75 12.72
C LEU A 160 1.24 4.99 11.93
N GLY A 161 0.61 5.27 10.78
CA GLY A 161 0.84 6.50 10.03
C GLY A 161 0.49 7.75 10.84
N ARG A 162 -0.66 7.77 11.54
CA ARG A 162 -1.07 8.89 12.42
C ARG A 162 -0.08 9.09 13.56
N ALA A 163 0.29 8.02 14.26
CA ALA A 163 1.28 8.07 15.33
C ALA A 163 2.63 8.56 14.81
N GLY A 164 3.06 8.07 13.65
CA GLY A 164 4.27 8.51 12.97
C GLY A 164 4.26 9.99 12.62
N ASN A 165 3.14 10.52 12.13
CA ASN A 165 3.02 11.94 11.82
C ASN A 165 3.23 12.81 13.06
N ALA A 166 2.61 12.44 14.19
CA ALA A 166 2.80 13.14 15.47
C ALA A 166 4.26 13.07 15.93
N LEU A 167 4.87 11.87 15.90
CA LEU A 167 6.27 11.66 16.28
C LEU A 167 7.25 12.48 15.43
N LEU A 168 7.09 12.48 14.11
CA LEU A 168 7.96 13.20 13.18
C LEU A 168 7.84 14.72 13.32
N ARG A 169 6.71 15.22 13.81
CA ARG A 169 6.48 16.65 14.08
C ARG A 169 7.05 17.09 15.42
N GLU A 170 6.94 16.26 16.45
CA GLU A 170 7.30 16.64 17.83
C GLU A 170 8.74 16.27 18.22
N ARG A 171 9.34 15.24 17.62
CA ARG A 171 10.60 14.62 18.09
C ARG A 171 11.44 14.08 16.92
N ARG A 172 11.93 14.98 16.06
CA ARG A 172 12.59 14.64 14.79
C ARG A 172 13.86 13.78 14.92
N GLU A 173 14.57 13.84 16.05
CA GLU A 173 15.85 13.15 16.23
C GLU A 173 15.74 11.80 16.99
N ASP A 174 14.80 11.68 17.95
CA ASP A 174 14.74 10.52 18.86
C ASP A 174 13.64 9.50 18.53
N TRP A 175 12.78 9.73 17.54
CA TRP A 175 11.61 8.89 17.28
C TRP A 175 11.94 7.41 17.05
N LYS A 176 13.13 7.09 16.53
CA LYS A 176 13.59 5.70 16.32
C LYS A 176 13.76 4.93 17.64
N SER A 177 14.30 5.58 18.66
CA SER A 177 14.52 4.94 19.97
C SER A 177 13.18 4.67 20.67
N LEU A 178 12.21 5.58 20.52
CA LEU A 178 10.85 5.44 21.03
C LEU A 178 10.07 4.32 20.34
N LEU A 179 10.18 4.20 19.01
CA LEU A 179 9.58 3.08 18.29
C LEU A 179 10.16 1.73 18.72
N ALA A 180 11.49 1.67 18.89
CA ALA A 180 12.15 0.47 19.39
C ALA A 180 11.74 0.11 20.82
N ALA A 181 11.53 1.11 21.70
CA ALA A 181 11.01 0.90 23.05
C ALA A 181 9.57 0.38 23.03
N SER A 182 8.73 0.93 22.16
CA SER A 182 7.32 0.53 22.02
C SER A 182 7.19 -0.92 21.58
N GLY A 183 7.97 -1.35 20.58
CA GLY A 183 7.98 -2.74 20.09
C GLY A 183 8.48 -3.78 21.11
N ARG A 184 9.25 -3.37 22.12
CA ARG A 184 9.69 -4.25 23.23
C ARG A 184 8.62 -4.45 24.29
N SER A 185 7.68 -3.53 24.45
CA SER A 185 6.60 -3.62 25.43
C SER A 185 5.48 -4.58 25.02
N THR A 186 5.37 -4.91 23.73
CA THR A 186 4.32 -5.76 23.15
C THR A 186 4.76 -7.22 22.93
N GLY A 187 5.59 -7.76 23.82
CA GLY A 187 5.73 -9.23 23.93
C GLY A 187 4.38 -9.87 24.28
N PRO A 188 4.14 -11.15 23.93
CA PRO A 188 2.82 -11.76 24.12
C PRO A 188 2.41 -11.58 25.57
N ALA A 189 1.28 -10.91 25.78
CA ALA A 189 0.63 -10.87 27.07
C ALA A 189 0.42 -12.33 27.48
N ARG A 190 1.28 -12.84 28.37
CA ARG A 190 1.05 -14.10 29.05
C ARG A 190 -0.32 -13.96 29.69
N ALA A 191 -1.31 -14.61 29.10
CA ALA A 191 -2.60 -14.83 29.73
C ALA A 191 -2.29 -15.42 31.11
N ARG A 192 -2.47 -14.61 32.16
CA ARG A 192 -2.47 -15.10 33.53
C ARG A 192 -3.68 -16.01 33.63
N ALA A 193 -3.45 -17.30 33.43
CA ALA A 193 -4.30 -18.33 33.99
C ALA A 193 -4.31 -18.12 35.50
N GLY A 194 -5.48 -17.83 36.08
CA GLY A 194 -5.60 -17.68 37.52
C GLY A 194 -6.88 -17.03 38.01
N ARG A 195 -7.93 -17.85 38.11
CA ARG A 195 -8.96 -17.84 39.16
C ARG A 195 -10.10 -16.82 39.06
N GLY A 196 -11.26 -17.33 38.65
CA GLY A 196 -12.49 -17.37 39.46
C GLY A 196 -13.21 -16.05 39.79
N ALA A 197 -14.32 -15.80 39.08
CA ALA A 197 -15.57 -15.16 39.52
C ALA A 197 -16.44 -15.03 38.24
N LEU A 198 -17.54 -15.77 38.02
CA LEU A 198 -18.90 -15.47 38.53
C LEU A 198 -19.04 -13.93 38.66
N TRP A 199 -19.50 -13.20 37.65
CA TRP A 199 -20.87 -13.07 37.14
C TRP A 199 -20.86 -12.43 35.75
#